data_AF-A0A2M7NJ84-F1
#
_entry.id   AF-A0A2M7NJ84-F1
#
_cell.length_a   1.000
_cell.length_b   1.000
_cell.length_c   1.000
_cell.angle_alpha   90.00
_cell.angle_beta   90.00
_cell.angle_gamma   90.00
#
_symmetry.space_group_name_H-M   'P 1'
#
loop_
_entity.id
_entity.type
_entity.pdbx_description
1 polymer ?
#
loop_
_entity_poly.entity_id
_entity_poly.type
_entity_poly.pdbx_seq_one_letter_code
_entity_poly.pdbx_strand_id
1 'polypeptide(L)'
;MKNYSLFILIILSSLLTFLFSCTNSLGKKGAWNATYKQEFLSNCKAEIQKEESLVKIDSLTISKICDCVADKAEKAFAPLEMEEKKSQNQMKTISTDCARDILIENLNKN
;
A
#
# COMPACT_ATOMS: atom_id res chain seq x y z
N MET A 1 20.10 -36.91 -39.39
CA MET A 1 20.11 -36.01 -38.20
C MET A 1 20.41 -34.60 -38.66
N LYS A 2 19.40 -33.73 -38.77
CA LYS A 2 19.49 -32.26 -38.89
C LYS A 2 18.09 -31.82 -39.32
N ASN A 3 17.35 -31.22 -38.39
CA ASN A 3 16.11 -30.42 -38.60
C ASN A 3 15.51 -29.99 -37.25
N TYR A 4 15.94 -30.60 -36.13
CA TYR A 4 15.51 -30.19 -34.78
C TYR A 4 16.08 -28.83 -34.32
N SER A 5 17.14 -28.33 -34.97
CA SER A 5 17.79 -27.06 -34.59
C SER A 5 16.99 -25.82 -34.94
N LEU A 6 16.12 -25.89 -35.98
CA LEU A 6 15.34 -24.74 -36.44
C LEU A 6 14.07 -24.53 -35.59
N PHE A 7 13.45 -25.63 -35.15
CA PHE A 7 12.23 -25.60 -34.33
C PHE A 7 12.49 -25.11 -32.90
N ILE A 8 13.66 -25.42 -32.32
CA ILE A 8 14.03 -24.96 -30.97
C ILE A 8 14.28 -23.43 -30.95
N LEU A 9 14.84 -22.87 -32.02
CA LEU A 9 15.07 -21.42 -32.15
C LEU A 9 13.76 -20.62 -32.29
N ILE A 10 12.72 -21.20 -32.90
CA ILE A 10 11.42 -20.54 -33.05
C ILE A 10 10.66 -20.51 -31.71
N ILE A 11 10.70 -21.59 -30.92
CA ILE A 11 10.03 -21.66 -29.61
C ILE A 11 10.68 -20.72 -28.59
N LEU A 12 12.01 -20.56 -28.62
CA LEU A 12 12.70 -19.62 -27.73
C LEU A 12 12.35 -18.14 -28.05
N SER A 13 12.07 -17.82 -29.31
CA SER A 13 11.75 -16.46 -29.75
C SER A 13 10.33 -16.01 -29.33
N SER A 14 9.36 -16.92 -29.35
CA SER A 14 7.98 -16.62 -28.93
C SER A 14 7.76 -16.56 -27.41
N LEU A 15 8.70 -17.08 -26.60
CA LEU A 15 8.66 -16.95 -25.14
C LEU A 15 9.19 -15.60 -24.63
N LEU A 16 9.99 -14.88 -25.44
CA LEU A 16 10.53 -13.57 -25.05
C LEU A 16 9.56 -12.40 -25.25
N THR A 17 8.49 -12.56 -26.05
CA THR A 17 7.56 -11.46 -26.37
C THR A 17 6.40 -11.32 -25.39
N PHE A 18 6.21 -12.26 -24.45
CA PHE A 18 5.14 -12.19 -23.44
C PHE A 18 5.55 -11.59 -22.09
N LEU A 19 6.82 -11.19 -21.91
CA LEU A 19 7.27 -10.53 -20.67
C LEU A 19 7.17 -9.00 -20.71
N PHE A 20 6.65 -8.43 -21.81
CA PHE A 20 6.38 -7.00 -21.86
C PHE A 20 5.09 -6.65 -21.10
N SER A 21 5.32 -6.20 -19.87
CA SER A 21 4.62 -5.06 -19.25
C SER A 21 3.34 -5.32 -18.47
N CYS A 22 3.46 -6.09 -17.38
CA CYS A 22 2.74 -5.77 -16.14
C CYS A 22 3.57 -4.81 -15.28
N THR A 23 4.06 -3.69 -15.83
CA THR A 23 4.50 -2.56 -14.99
C THR A 23 3.25 -1.83 -14.53
N ASN A 24 2.51 -2.44 -13.60
CA ASN A 24 1.43 -1.74 -12.91
C ASN A 24 2.07 -0.61 -12.11
N SER A 25 2.06 0.59 -12.67
CA SER A 25 2.46 1.80 -11.96
C SER A 25 1.69 1.84 -10.64
N LEU A 26 2.39 1.95 -9.51
CA LEU A 26 1.80 2.02 -8.16
C LEU A 26 0.81 3.20 -8.01
N GLY A 27 0.84 4.11 -8.98
CA GLY A 27 0.09 5.36 -8.99
C GLY A 27 1.03 6.54 -8.79
N LYS A 28 0.43 7.72 -8.67
CA LYS A 28 1.12 8.98 -8.43
C LYS A 28 0.53 9.67 -7.22
N LYS A 29 1.20 10.70 -6.72
CA LYS A 29 0.65 11.56 -5.67
C LYS A 29 -0.76 12.03 -6.02
N GLY A 30 -1.68 11.85 -5.08
CA GLY A 30 -3.11 12.17 -5.20
C GLY A 30 -3.94 11.21 -6.06
N ALA A 31 -3.33 10.16 -6.61
CA ALA A 31 -4.01 9.14 -7.41
C ALA A 31 -3.23 7.83 -7.31
N TRP A 32 -3.30 7.21 -6.14
CA TRP A 32 -2.76 5.86 -5.95
C TRP A 32 -3.60 4.87 -6.75
N ASN A 33 -2.98 3.82 -7.26
CA ASN A 33 -3.75 2.76 -7.88
C ASN A 33 -4.53 1.98 -6.80
N ALA A 34 -5.62 1.33 -7.20
CA ALA A 34 -6.50 0.62 -6.27
C ALA A 34 -5.79 -0.51 -5.52
N THR A 35 -4.93 -1.27 -6.21
CA THR A 35 -4.18 -2.40 -5.63
C THR A 35 -3.26 -1.95 -4.51
N TYR A 36 -2.49 -0.88 -4.74
CA TYR A 36 -1.57 -0.30 -3.77
C TYR A 36 -2.31 0.28 -2.58
N LYS A 37 -3.43 0.99 -2.81
CA LYS A 37 -4.26 1.50 -1.71
C LYS A 37 -4.82 0.36 -0.84
N GLN A 38 -5.26 -0.74 -1.46
CA GLN A 38 -5.71 -1.92 -0.73
C GLN A 38 -4.59 -2.58 0.08
N GLU A 39 -3.41 -2.74 -0.52
CA GLU A 39 -2.23 -3.29 0.16
C GLU A 39 -1.82 -2.42 1.35
N PHE A 40 -1.78 -1.10 1.16
CA PHE A 40 -1.50 -0.14 2.22
C PHE A 40 -2.47 -0.26 3.40
N LEU A 41 -3.78 -0.32 3.11
CA LEU A 41 -4.81 -0.48 4.14
C LEU A 41 -4.67 -1.82 4.89
N SER A 42 -4.38 -2.90 4.16
CA SER A 42 -4.15 -4.21 4.75
C SER A 42 -2.95 -4.19 5.70
N ASN A 43 -1.83 -3.60 5.26
CA ASN A 43 -0.61 -3.51 6.06
C ASN A 43 -0.82 -2.62 7.29
N CYS A 44 -1.47 -1.47 7.15
CA CYS A 44 -1.80 -0.60 8.28
C CYS A 44 -2.61 -1.33 9.35
N LYS A 45 -3.65 -2.08 8.96
CA LYS A 45 -4.48 -2.84 9.90
C LYS A 45 -3.66 -3.92 10.60
N ALA A 46 -2.83 -4.64 9.85
CA ALA A 46 -1.97 -5.67 10.41
C ALA A 46 -0.94 -5.11 11.42
N GLU A 47 -0.34 -3.95 11.14
CA GLU A 47 0.61 -3.33 12.07
C GLU A 47 -0.07 -2.86 13.36
N ILE A 48 -1.24 -2.22 13.29
CA ILE A 48 -1.99 -1.82 14.49
C ILE A 48 -2.43 -3.05 15.29
N GLN A 49 -2.86 -4.12 14.62
CA GLN A 49 -3.25 -5.37 15.26
C GLN A 49 -2.08 -6.09 15.95
N LYS A 50 -0.86 -5.99 15.42
CA LYS A 50 0.34 -6.51 16.11
C LYS A 50 0.60 -5.77 17.42
N GLU A 51 0.28 -4.48 17.47
CA GLU A 51 0.42 -3.61 18.65
C GLU A 51 -0.77 -3.72 19.63
N GLU A 52 -1.78 -4.57 19.36
CA GLU A 52 -2.98 -4.77 20.23
C GLU A 52 -2.65 -5.17 21.67
N SER A 53 -1.42 -5.63 21.95
CA SER A 53 -0.97 -5.90 23.31
C SER A 53 -0.94 -4.66 24.22
N LEU A 54 -0.97 -3.44 23.64
CA LEU A 54 -0.82 -2.18 24.37
C LEU A 54 -2.13 -1.37 24.50
N VAL A 55 -3.03 -1.46 23.52
CA VAL A 55 -4.31 -0.72 23.53
C VAL A 55 -5.39 -1.57 22.86
N LYS A 56 -6.47 -1.89 23.59
CA LYS A 56 -7.64 -2.57 23.02
C LYS A 56 -8.44 -1.59 22.16
N ILE A 57 -8.14 -1.54 20.87
CA ILE A 57 -8.89 -0.76 19.87
C ILE A 57 -9.72 -1.74 19.04
N ASP A 58 -11.01 -1.48 18.87
CA ASP A 58 -11.87 -2.35 18.06
C ASP A 58 -11.55 -2.24 16.55
N SER A 59 -11.90 -3.28 15.79
CA SER A 59 -11.58 -3.39 14.37
C SER A 59 -12.20 -2.31 13.47
N LEU A 60 -13.34 -1.74 13.88
CA LEU A 60 -13.99 -0.65 13.15
C LEU A 60 -13.19 0.64 13.36
N THR A 61 -12.75 0.92 14.58
CA THR A 61 -11.87 2.04 14.88
C THR A 61 -10.53 1.93 14.16
N ILE A 62 -9.91 0.74 14.15
CA ILE A 62 -8.68 0.48 13.37
C ILE A 62 -8.91 0.78 11.89
N SER A 63 -10.03 0.33 11.32
CA SER A 63 -10.35 0.59 9.91
C SER A 63 -10.47 2.07 9.60
N LYS A 64 -11.20 2.83 10.44
CA LYS A 64 -11.30 4.29 10.28
C LYS A 64 -9.94 4.99 10.34
N ILE A 65 -9.06 4.55 11.24
CA ILE A 65 -7.72 5.11 11.37
C ILE A 65 -6.93 4.86 10.07
N CYS A 66 -6.91 3.62 9.60
CA CYS A 66 -6.18 3.28 8.37
C CYS A 66 -6.75 3.99 7.13
N ASP A 67 -8.06 4.13 7.02
CA ASP A 67 -8.71 4.87 5.92
C ASP A 67 -8.29 6.35 5.95
N CYS A 68 -8.32 6.99 7.13
CA CYS A 68 -7.84 8.36 7.30
C CYS A 68 -6.37 8.53 6.91
N VAL A 69 -5.51 7.59 7.36
CA VAL A 69 -4.08 7.62 7.04
C VAL A 69 -3.87 7.47 5.54
N ALA A 70 -4.53 6.51 4.90
CA ALA A 70 -4.42 6.28 3.47
C ALA A 70 -4.84 7.53 2.67
N ASP A 71 -5.95 8.17 3.03
CA ASP A 71 -6.44 9.36 2.32
C ASP A 71 -5.53 10.58 2.48
N LYS A 72 -4.92 10.77 3.66
CA LYS A 72 -3.95 11.85 3.88
C LYS A 72 -2.60 11.54 3.22
N ALA A 73 -2.13 10.30 3.31
CA ALA A 73 -0.89 9.84 2.69
C ALA A 73 -0.94 9.93 1.17
N GLU A 74 -2.05 9.52 0.55
CA GLU A 74 -2.27 9.59 -0.89
C GLU A 74 -2.14 11.03 -1.40
N LYS A 75 -2.67 12.01 -0.66
CA LYS A 75 -2.56 13.44 -1.00
C LYS A 75 -1.15 13.99 -0.78
N ALA A 76 -0.39 13.42 0.15
CA ALA A 76 0.92 13.91 0.54
C ALA A 76 2.06 13.34 -0.31
N PHE A 77 1.97 12.07 -0.72
CA PHE A 77 3.09 11.30 -1.28
C PHE A 77 2.68 10.50 -2.53
N ALA A 78 3.64 10.33 -3.45
CA ALA A 78 3.58 9.19 -4.35
C ALA A 78 3.97 7.90 -3.60
N PRO A 79 3.50 6.72 -4.04
CA PRO A 79 3.77 5.43 -3.38
C PRO A 79 5.25 5.19 -3.03
N LEU A 80 6.16 5.47 -3.97
CA LEU A 80 7.59 5.26 -3.79
C LEU A 80 8.25 6.28 -2.86
N GLU A 81 7.64 7.47 -2.69
CA GLU A 81 8.18 8.50 -1.82
C GLU A 81 7.96 8.19 -0.34
N MET A 82 7.01 7.31 0.00
CA MET A 82 6.69 7.01 1.41
C MET A 82 7.82 6.28 2.13
N GLU A 83 8.60 5.48 1.41
CA GLU A 83 9.75 4.75 1.93
C GLU A 83 10.96 5.66 2.17
N GLU A 84 10.94 6.88 1.62
CA GLU A 84 12.01 7.83 1.83
C GLU A 84 12.03 8.35 3.27
N LYS A 85 13.21 8.42 3.87
CA LYS A 85 13.41 8.95 5.24
C LYS A 85 12.76 10.32 5.47
N LYS A 86 12.73 11.18 4.44
CA LYS A 86 12.13 12.51 4.53
C LYS A 86 10.61 12.45 4.75
N SER A 87 9.94 11.42 4.21
CA SER A 87 8.50 11.24 4.27
C SER A 87 8.05 10.56 5.56
N GLN A 88 8.93 9.80 6.23
CA GLN A 88 8.62 9.08 7.46
C GLN A 88 8.17 10.01 8.61
N ASN A 89 8.79 11.18 8.76
CA ASN A 89 8.38 12.14 9.78
C ASN A 89 6.95 12.66 9.54
N GLN A 90 6.63 13.01 8.30
CA GLN A 90 5.30 13.49 7.94
C GLN A 90 4.27 12.36 8.00
N MET A 91 4.63 11.13 7.63
CA MET A 91 3.79 9.95 7.81
C MET A 91 3.46 9.73 9.28
N LYS A 92 4.45 9.85 10.18
CA LYS A 92 4.23 9.76 11.63
C LYS A 92 3.23 10.81 12.13
N THR A 93 3.35 12.05 11.66
CA THR A 93 2.37 13.11 11.98
C THR A 93 0.97 12.74 11.47
N ILE A 94 0.85 12.31 10.22
CA ILE A 94 -0.43 11.89 9.62
C ILE A 94 -1.08 10.76 10.46
N SER A 95 -0.31 9.73 10.80
CA SER A 95 -0.79 8.60 11.62
C SER A 95 -1.23 9.04 13.01
N THR A 96 -0.46 9.91 13.65
CA THR A 96 -0.76 10.43 15.00
C THR A 96 -2.03 11.28 14.98
N ASP A 97 -2.19 12.16 13.98
CA ASP A 97 -3.38 13.01 13.87
C ASP A 97 -4.63 12.17 13.61
N CYS A 98 -4.58 11.21 12.67
CA CYS A 98 -5.71 10.32 12.40
C CYS A 98 -6.11 9.50 13.64
N ALA A 99 -5.14 8.91 14.34
CA ALA A 99 -5.42 8.16 15.55
C ALA A 99 -6.04 9.05 16.64
N ARG A 100 -5.46 10.24 16.89
CA ARG A 100 -5.98 11.19 17.88
C ARG A 100 -7.42 11.60 17.58
N ASP A 101 -7.68 12.06 16.36
CA ASP A 101 -8.97 12.63 16.00
C ASP A 101 -10.08 11.57 16.12
N ILE A 102 -9.83 10.34 15.66
CA ILE A 102 -10.80 9.25 15.71
C ILE A 102 -11.02 8.73 17.14
N LEU A 103 -9.96 8.62 17.94
CA LEU A 103 -10.09 8.19 19.33
C LEU A 103 -10.86 9.23 20.17
N ILE A 104 -10.63 10.53 19.95
CA ILE A 104 -11.39 11.60 20.59
C ILE A 104 -12.87 11.54 20.17
N GLU A 105 -13.15 11.36 18.88
CA GLU A 105 -14.53 11.20 18.40
C GLU A 105 -15.25 10.02 19.07
N ASN A 106 -14.56 8.90 19.27
CA ASN A 106 -15.15 7.72 19.92
C ASN A 106 -15.38 7.96 21.43
N LEU A 107 -14.51 8.70 22.10
CA LEU A 107 -14.70 9.08 23.50
C LEU A 107 -15.92 9.99 23.70
N ASN A 108 -16.18 10.89 22.75
CA ASN A 108 -17.32 11.81 22.81
C ASN A 108 -18.66 11.19 22.39
N LYS A 109 -18.66 9.94 21.90
CA LYS A 109 -19.87 9.19 21.49
C LYS A 109 -20.36 8.22 22.58
N ASN A 110 -19.58 8.01 23.63
CA ASN A 110 -19.95 7.24 24.83
C ASN A 110 -20.39 8.17 25.96
#